data_AF-U4PF03-F1
#
_entry.id   AF-U4PF03-F1
#
_cell.length_a   1.000
_cell.length_b   1.000
_cell.length_c   1.000
_cell.angle_alpha   90.00
_cell.angle_beta   90.00
_cell.angle_gamma   90.00
#
_symmetry.space_group_name_H-M   'P 1'
#
loop_
_entity.id
_entity.type
_entity.pdbx_description
1 polymer ?
#
loop_
_entity_poly.entity_id
_entity_poly.type
_entity_poly.pdbx_seq_one_letter_code
_entity_poly.pdbx_strand_id
1 'polypeptide(L)'
;MRKMIFSSNCSLSTTIILFLTAFIFVWAEDPICARWQKNLSTYCLSKTSGFFRKFHERHFDNPAVMSHFNSTAERIIKCFDNLPCRTTLDVKIRNRVGAYRDTMFALTDSFVKCAKVLEAHNSDCFYSWDPFLGIDGDGRILENFDTRDVCKNYFGPRDCIRHEIIDYCTVEAWRSFKKSAKAFGEQIYGCDFRGVFVFPVRYNH
;
A
#
# COMPACT_ATOMS: atom_id res chain seq x y z
N MET A 1 68.77 7.74 52.02
CA MET A 1 67.75 8.78 51.73
C MET A 1 67.38 8.65 50.25
N ARG A 2 66.24 8.00 49.95
CA ARG A 2 64.97 8.55 49.40
C ARG A 2 64.94 8.80 47.87
N LYS A 3 64.30 7.82 47.20
CA LYS A 3 63.33 7.84 46.08
C LYS A 3 63.75 8.27 44.66
N MET A 4 63.81 7.27 43.77
CA MET A 4 63.33 7.34 42.39
C MET A 4 61.78 7.37 42.37
N ILE A 5 61.18 8.15 41.47
CA ILE A 5 59.81 7.94 40.97
C ILE A 5 59.83 8.12 39.45
N PHE A 6 59.56 7.02 38.75
CA PHE A 6 59.20 6.90 37.33
C PHE A 6 57.73 7.32 37.10
N SER A 7 57.35 7.48 35.83
CA SER A 7 55.98 7.53 35.25
C SER A 7 55.52 8.94 34.85
N SER A 8 54.87 9.18 33.71
CA SER A 8 54.65 8.47 32.45
C SER A 8 53.91 9.46 31.54
N ASN A 9 54.19 9.43 30.25
CA ASN A 9 53.41 10.08 29.20
C ASN A 9 51.90 9.74 29.30
N CYS A 10 51.01 10.73 29.30
CA CYS A 10 49.59 10.63 28.87
C CYS A 10 48.86 11.95 29.12
N SER A 11 48.92 12.91 28.19
CA SER A 11 48.06 14.12 28.28
C SER A 11 47.64 14.71 26.92
N LEU A 12 47.86 14.00 25.80
CA LEU A 12 47.39 14.42 24.48
C LEU A 12 46.13 13.67 23.99
N SER A 13 45.54 12.83 24.85
CA SER A 13 44.38 11.99 24.50
C SER A 13 43.02 12.60 24.93
N THR A 14 43.01 13.52 25.89
CA THR A 14 41.76 14.02 26.49
C THR A 14 41.04 15.07 25.64
N THR A 15 41.75 15.85 24.83
CA THR A 15 41.14 16.87 23.95
C THR A 15 40.46 16.25 22.72
N ILE A 16 40.97 15.15 22.17
CA ILE A 16 40.37 14.49 20.99
C ILE A 16 39.09 13.73 21.38
N ILE A 17 39.06 13.14 22.58
CA ILE A 17 37.88 12.43 23.10
C ILE A 17 36.70 13.40 23.35
N LEU A 18 36.97 14.64 23.74
CA LEU A 18 35.94 15.67 23.92
C LEU A 18 35.30 16.16 22.61
N PHE A 19 36.03 16.11 21.49
CA PHE A 19 35.47 16.44 20.18
C PHE A 19 34.65 15.29 19.59
N LEU A 20 35.01 14.04 19.89
CA LEU A 20 34.27 12.87 19.40
C LEU A 20 32.97 12.65 20.17
N THR A 21 32.91 12.93 21.48
CA THR A 21 31.65 12.84 22.23
C THR A 21 30.67 13.97 21.87
N ALA A 22 31.16 15.13 21.42
CA ALA A 22 30.32 16.22 20.92
C ALA A 22 29.68 15.90 19.54
N PHE A 23 30.31 15.05 18.73
CA PHE A 23 29.77 14.64 17.42
C PHE A 23 28.73 13.52 17.49
N ILE A 24 28.72 12.72 18.57
CA ILE A 24 27.82 11.57 18.71
C ILE A 24 26.37 12.00 19.07
N PHE A 25 26.16 13.21 19.57
CA PHE A 25 24.82 13.75 19.86
C PHE A 25 24.10 14.38 18.65
N VAL A 26 24.75 14.45 17.48
CA VAL A 26 24.18 15.05 16.25
C VAL A 26 23.37 14.03 15.42
N TRP A 27 23.37 12.76 15.80
CA TRP A 27 22.51 11.72 15.20
C TRP A 27 21.24 11.43 16.03
N ALA A 28 20.91 12.29 16.98
CA ALA A 28 19.64 12.22 17.68
C ALA A 28 18.52 12.64 16.71
N GLU A 29 17.54 11.76 16.51
CA GLU A 29 16.24 12.04 15.88
C GLU A 29 15.78 13.48 16.18
N ASP A 30 15.42 14.24 15.15
CA ASP A 30 15.03 15.65 15.27
C ASP A 30 13.93 15.81 16.35
N PRO A 31 14.22 16.44 17.51
CA PRO A 31 13.31 16.45 18.66
C PRO A 31 11.96 17.14 18.35
N ILE A 32 11.92 17.92 17.27
CA ILE A 32 10.72 18.56 16.73
C ILE A 32 9.64 17.51 16.41
N CYS A 33 10.04 16.27 16.08
CA CYS A 33 9.11 15.26 15.59
C CYS A 33 8.47 14.34 16.67
N ALA A 34 8.81 14.48 17.96
CA ALA A 34 8.77 13.31 18.86
C ALA A 34 7.42 12.91 19.55
N ARG A 35 6.38 13.77 19.67
CA ARG A 35 5.10 13.35 20.35
C ARG A 35 3.80 13.83 19.73
N TRP A 36 3.64 15.12 19.51
CA TRP A 36 2.40 15.69 18.92
C TRP A 36 2.14 15.15 17.50
N GLN A 37 3.21 14.83 16.78
CA GLN A 37 3.14 14.27 15.45
C GLN A 37 2.72 12.81 15.44
N LYS A 38 3.08 12.01 16.46
CA LYS A 38 2.54 10.67 16.62
C LYS A 38 1.01 10.73 16.67
N ASN A 39 0.45 11.72 17.35
CA ASN A 39 -1.00 11.92 17.39
C ASN A 39 -1.58 12.35 16.02
N LEU A 40 -0.90 13.23 15.28
CA LEU A 40 -1.35 13.63 13.94
C LEU A 40 -1.26 12.49 12.90
N SER A 41 -0.16 11.73 12.88
CA SER A 41 -0.02 10.54 12.06
C SER A 41 -1.09 9.50 12.42
N THR A 42 -1.31 9.24 13.72
CA THR A 42 -2.40 8.36 14.19
C THR A 42 -3.77 8.86 13.76
N TYR A 43 -4.00 10.18 13.78
CA TYR A 43 -5.23 10.77 13.28
C TYR A 43 -5.41 10.53 11.78
N CYS A 44 -4.38 10.77 10.95
CA CYS A 44 -4.45 10.51 9.52
C CYS A 44 -4.64 9.02 9.20
N LEU A 45 -3.97 8.14 9.96
CA LEU A 45 -4.19 6.69 9.92
C LEU A 45 -5.65 6.34 10.17
N SER A 46 -6.27 6.89 11.22
CA SER A 46 -7.69 6.61 11.51
C SER A 46 -8.64 7.00 10.38
N LYS A 47 -8.28 8.00 9.54
CA LYS A 47 -9.07 8.39 8.35
C LYS A 47 -9.05 7.33 7.25
N THR A 48 -8.09 6.41 7.26
CA THR A 48 -8.01 5.31 6.29
C THR A 48 -8.92 4.13 6.66
N SER A 49 -9.47 4.12 7.89
CA SER A 49 -10.33 3.06 8.39
C SER A 49 -11.50 2.81 7.43
N GLY A 50 -11.57 1.61 6.87
CA GLY A 50 -12.62 1.21 5.93
C GLY A 50 -12.54 1.88 4.54
N PHE A 51 -11.49 2.66 4.27
CA PHE A 51 -11.26 3.22 2.95
C PHE A 51 -11.00 2.09 1.93
N PHE A 52 -10.14 1.13 2.29
CA PHE A 52 -9.76 -0.03 1.47
C PHE A 52 -10.74 -1.21 1.53
N ARG A 53 -12.03 -0.95 1.78
CA ARG A 53 -13.08 -1.98 1.71
C ARG A 53 -13.11 -2.66 0.33
N LYS A 54 -13.74 -3.86 0.29
CA LYS A 54 -13.78 -4.74 -0.87
C LYS A 54 -14.16 -4.00 -2.14
N PHE A 55 -13.48 -4.34 -3.22
CA PHE A 55 -13.65 -3.72 -4.54
C PHE A 55 -15.10 -3.71 -5.03
N HIS A 56 -15.83 -4.82 -4.90
CA HIS A 56 -17.20 -4.95 -5.41
C HIS A 56 -18.26 -4.14 -4.64
N GLU A 57 -17.97 -3.69 -3.42
CA GLU A 57 -18.90 -2.82 -2.67
C GLU A 57 -18.92 -1.38 -3.22
N ARG A 58 -18.05 -1.08 -4.19
CA ARG A 58 -18.02 0.21 -4.86
C ARG A 58 -18.94 0.16 -6.09
N HIS A 59 -20.08 0.83 -5.99
CA HIS A 59 -21.01 1.03 -7.12
C HIS A 59 -20.37 1.98 -8.16
N PHE A 60 -19.51 1.44 -9.03
CA PHE A 60 -18.68 2.21 -9.97
C PHE A 60 -19.47 3.05 -10.97
N ASP A 61 -20.71 2.66 -11.25
CA ASP A 61 -21.63 3.37 -12.14
C ASP A 61 -22.38 4.52 -11.44
N ASN A 62 -22.33 4.58 -10.11
CA ASN A 62 -23.01 5.61 -9.34
C ASN A 62 -22.09 6.82 -9.16
N PRO A 63 -22.37 7.96 -9.84
CA PRO A 63 -21.50 9.13 -9.79
C PRO A 63 -21.44 9.77 -8.40
N ALA A 64 -22.49 9.67 -7.59
CA ALA A 64 -22.48 10.20 -6.22
C ALA A 64 -21.54 9.38 -5.32
N VAL A 65 -21.55 8.05 -5.46
CA VAL A 65 -20.64 7.15 -4.74
C VAL A 65 -19.19 7.40 -5.15
N MET A 66 -18.91 7.51 -6.45
CA MET A 66 -17.56 7.77 -6.95
C MET A 66 -17.04 9.16 -6.57
N SER A 67 -17.90 10.19 -6.56
CA SER A 67 -17.56 11.52 -6.08
C SER A 67 -17.24 11.52 -4.57
N HIS A 68 -18.05 10.82 -3.77
CA HIS A 68 -17.79 10.66 -2.34
C HIS A 68 -16.48 9.91 -2.07
N PHE A 69 -16.22 8.84 -2.82
CA PHE A 69 -14.96 8.09 -2.75
C PHE A 69 -13.75 8.98 -3.08
N ASN A 70 -13.80 9.75 -4.18
CA ASN A 70 -12.75 10.70 -4.56
C ASN A 70 -12.47 11.73 -3.47
N SER A 71 -13.53 12.39 -2.98
CA SER A 71 -13.38 13.43 -1.94
C SER A 71 -12.79 12.85 -0.64
N THR A 72 -13.16 11.62 -0.27
CA THR A 72 -12.60 10.92 0.88
C THR A 72 -11.12 10.62 0.68
N ALA A 73 -10.74 10.10 -0.49
CA ALA A 73 -9.34 9.85 -0.85
C ALA A 73 -8.50 11.14 -0.77
N GLU A 74 -8.99 12.25 -1.34
CA GLU A 74 -8.31 13.54 -1.32
C GLU A 74 -8.11 14.07 0.10
N ARG A 75 -9.11 13.95 0.99
CA ARG A 75 -8.97 14.35 2.40
C ARG A 75 -7.90 13.52 3.13
N ILE A 76 -7.86 12.21 2.89
CA ILE A 76 -6.87 11.33 3.51
C ILE A 76 -5.47 11.70 3.00
N ILE A 77 -5.31 11.84 1.69
CA ILE A 77 -4.04 12.24 1.06
C ILE A 77 -3.57 13.58 1.64
N LYS A 78 -4.45 14.59 1.68
CA LYS A 78 -4.14 15.91 2.26
C LYS A 78 -3.77 15.82 3.75
N CYS A 79 -4.39 14.92 4.51
CA CYS A 79 -4.03 14.70 5.91
C CYS A 79 -2.54 14.34 6.04
N PHE A 80 -2.09 13.35 5.26
CA PHE A 80 -0.70 12.92 5.26
C PHE A 80 0.25 13.95 4.63
N ASP A 81 -0.16 14.62 3.55
CA ASP A 81 0.65 15.66 2.90
C ASP A 81 0.88 16.87 3.80
N ASN A 82 -0.05 17.15 4.73
CA ASN A 82 0.07 18.23 5.72
C ASN A 82 0.82 17.83 7.00
N LEU A 83 1.31 16.60 7.11
CA LEU A 83 2.11 16.20 8.27
C LEU A 83 3.49 16.88 8.24
N PRO A 84 3.89 17.56 9.33
CA PRO A 84 5.14 18.32 9.38
C PRO A 84 6.38 17.43 9.42
N CYS A 85 6.33 16.27 10.07
CA CYS A 85 7.30 15.19 9.83
C CYS A 85 6.55 13.93 9.42
N ARG A 86 6.75 13.53 8.16
CA ARG A 86 6.22 12.28 7.62
C ARG A 86 7.20 11.15 7.91
N THR A 87 6.71 10.10 8.55
CA THR A 87 7.44 8.83 8.66
C THR A 87 7.38 8.08 7.33
N THR A 88 8.25 7.07 7.15
CA THR A 88 8.17 6.14 6.02
C THR A 88 6.80 5.47 5.93
N LEU A 89 6.14 5.21 7.07
CA LEU A 89 4.80 4.64 7.12
C LEU A 89 3.75 5.61 6.56
N ASP A 90 3.82 6.88 6.95
CA ASP A 90 2.91 7.94 6.47
C ASP A 90 2.98 8.08 4.95
N VAL A 91 4.20 8.14 4.39
CA VAL A 91 4.42 8.22 2.94
C VAL A 91 3.85 6.98 2.24
N LYS A 92 4.09 5.78 2.79
CA LYS A 92 3.57 4.53 2.22
C LYS A 92 2.04 4.52 2.19
N ILE A 93 1.38 4.88 3.29
CA ILE A 93 -0.08 4.85 3.37
C ILE A 93 -0.71 5.92 2.49
N ARG A 94 -0.17 7.14 2.48
CA ARG A 94 -0.56 8.19 1.53
C ARG A 94 -0.49 7.72 0.08
N ASN A 95 0.62 7.08 -0.30
CA ASN A 95 0.80 6.56 -1.65
C ASN A 95 -0.19 5.42 -1.96
N ARG A 96 -0.53 4.59 -0.97
CA ARG A 96 -1.54 3.53 -1.13
C ARG A 96 -2.93 4.06 -1.39
N VAL A 97 -3.32 5.10 -0.65
CA VAL A 97 -4.61 5.78 -0.85
C VAL A 97 -4.67 6.39 -2.26
N GLY A 98 -3.59 7.04 -2.69
CA GLY A 98 -3.46 7.60 -4.05
C GLY A 98 -3.57 6.53 -5.14
N ALA A 99 -2.78 5.46 -5.04
CA ALA A 99 -2.81 4.37 -6.02
C ALA A 99 -4.18 3.68 -6.07
N TYR A 100 -4.84 3.48 -4.92
CA TYR A 100 -6.17 2.89 -4.90
C TYR A 100 -7.18 3.79 -5.61
N ARG A 101 -7.18 5.08 -5.27
CA ARG A 101 -7.99 6.09 -5.95
C ARG A 101 -7.77 6.04 -7.46
N ASP A 102 -6.53 6.14 -7.90
CA ASP A 102 -6.19 6.20 -9.33
C ASP A 102 -6.57 4.89 -10.05
N THR A 103 -6.45 3.74 -9.38
CA THR A 103 -6.89 2.44 -9.91
C THR A 103 -8.40 2.40 -10.14
N MET A 104 -9.20 2.90 -9.19
CA MET A 104 -10.66 2.94 -9.35
C MET A 104 -11.08 3.87 -10.48
N PHE A 105 -10.44 5.04 -10.61
CA PHE A 105 -10.73 6.00 -11.67
C PHE A 105 -10.16 5.60 -13.04
N ALA A 106 -9.23 4.66 -13.10
CA ALA A 106 -8.71 4.08 -14.34
C ALA A 106 -9.56 2.92 -14.88
N LEU A 107 -10.62 2.50 -14.18
CA LEU A 107 -11.56 1.52 -14.70
C LEU A 107 -12.36 2.12 -15.86
N THR A 108 -12.46 1.39 -16.97
CA THR A 108 -13.21 1.86 -18.15
C THR A 108 -14.68 1.52 -18.05
N ASP A 109 -15.51 2.20 -18.83
CA ASP A 109 -16.95 1.90 -18.97
C ASP A 109 -17.22 0.42 -19.31
N SER A 110 -16.31 -0.23 -20.06
CA SER A 110 -16.41 -1.65 -20.39
C SER A 110 -16.35 -2.52 -19.13
N PHE A 111 -15.42 -2.22 -18.21
CA PHE A 111 -15.34 -2.91 -16.94
C PHE A 111 -16.46 -2.52 -15.98
N VAL A 112 -16.84 -1.23 -15.91
CA VAL A 112 -17.93 -0.77 -15.04
C VAL A 112 -19.25 -1.46 -15.39
N LYS A 113 -19.55 -1.64 -16.68
CA LYS A 113 -20.69 -2.43 -17.14
C LYS A 113 -20.54 -3.91 -16.77
N CYS A 114 -19.35 -4.47 -16.94
CA CYS A 114 -19.05 -5.85 -16.57
C CYS A 114 -19.25 -6.11 -15.07
N ALA A 115 -18.85 -5.18 -14.20
CA ALA A 115 -18.98 -5.33 -12.75
C ALA A 115 -20.44 -5.61 -12.34
N LYS A 116 -21.42 -4.95 -12.98
CA LYS A 116 -22.85 -5.25 -12.78
C LYS A 116 -23.26 -6.64 -13.25
N VAL A 117 -22.69 -7.11 -14.35
CA VAL A 117 -22.95 -8.47 -14.86
C VAL A 117 -22.43 -9.51 -13.88
N LEU A 118 -21.23 -9.30 -13.34
CA LEU A 118 -20.64 -10.18 -12.33
C LEU A 118 -21.41 -10.15 -11.00
N GLU A 119 -21.83 -8.96 -10.56
CA GLU A 119 -22.68 -8.80 -9.36
C GLU A 119 -24.01 -9.55 -9.54
N ALA A 120 -24.67 -9.39 -10.68
CA ALA A 120 -25.91 -10.10 -10.99
C ALA A 120 -25.71 -11.61 -11.15
N HIS A 121 -24.52 -12.05 -11.61
CA HIS A 121 -24.17 -13.47 -11.69
C HIS A 121 -24.04 -14.13 -10.30
N ASN A 122 -23.72 -13.34 -9.27
CA ASN A 122 -23.74 -13.75 -7.86
C ASN A 122 -22.91 -15.01 -7.56
N SER A 123 -21.67 -15.05 -8.03
CA SER A 123 -20.76 -16.18 -7.80
C SER A 123 -19.93 -16.01 -6.52
N ASP A 124 -19.49 -17.15 -5.97
CA ASP A 124 -18.55 -17.17 -4.85
C ASP A 124 -17.22 -16.49 -5.20
N CYS A 125 -16.74 -16.63 -6.45
CA CYS A 125 -15.52 -15.97 -6.87
C CYS A 125 -15.65 -14.44 -6.75
N PHE A 126 -16.73 -13.85 -7.29
CA PHE A 126 -16.91 -12.41 -7.28
C PHE A 126 -16.96 -11.82 -5.86
N TYR A 127 -17.67 -12.47 -4.93
CA TYR A 127 -17.84 -11.97 -3.56
C TYR A 127 -16.68 -12.33 -2.60
N SER A 128 -15.95 -13.41 -2.89
CA SER A 128 -14.74 -13.78 -2.13
C SER A 128 -13.49 -13.07 -2.63
N TRP A 129 -13.45 -12.69 -3.91
CA TRP A 129 -12.33 -11.98 -4.49
C TRP A 129 -12.25 -10.56 -3.92
N ASP A 130 -11.07 -10.25 -3.41
CA ASP A 130 -10.73 -8.93 -2.93
C ASP A 130 -9.28 -8.61 -3.35
N PRO A 131 -9.05 -7.68 -4.28
CA PRO A 131 -7.70 -7.30 -4.69
C PRO A 131 -6.93 -6.59 -3.56
N PHE A 132 -7.58 -6.31 -2.42
CA PHE A 132 -7.01 -5.64 -1.27
C PHE A 132 -6.74 -6.57 -0.07
N LEU A 133 -6.83 -7.90 -0.23
CA LEU A 133 -6.60 -8.91 0.83
C LEU A 133 -5.26 -8.80 1.58
N GLY A 134 -4.30 -8.06 1.03
CA GLY A 134 -3.01 -7.79 1.65
C GLY A 134 -2.97 -6.57 2.58
N ILE A 135 -4.08 -5.83 2.72
CA ILE A 135 -4.15 -4.56 3.44
C ILE A 135 -5.16 -4.64 4.60
N ASP A 136 -4.81 -4.14 5.78
CA ASP A 136 -5.73 -4.02 6.91
C ASP A 136 -6.67 -2.81 6.77
N GLY A 137 -7.60 -2.66 7.71
CA GLY A 137 -8.51 -1.51 7.74
C GLY A 137 -7.80 -0.16 7.76
N ASP A 138 -6.55 -0.09 8.23
CA ASP A 138 -5.72 1.13 8.36
C ASP A 138 -4.80 1.36 7.15
N GLY A 139 -4.93 0.58 6.07
CA GLY A 139 -4.07 0.73 4.89
C GLY A 139 -2.67 0.12 5.03
N ARG A 140 -2.38 -0.62 6.11
CA ARG A 140 -1.09 -1.28 6.34
C ARG A 140 -1.06 -2.61 5.61
N ILE A 141 0.11 -2.98 5.08
CA ILE A 141 0.31 -4.35 4.59
C ILE A 141 0.30 -5.25 5.82
N LEU A 142 -0.56 -6.26 5.79
CA LEU A 142 -0.70 -7.24 6.86
C LEU A 142 0.61 -8.04 7.02
N GLU A 143 1.07 -8.29 8.25
CA GLU A 143 2.40 -8.87 8.53
C GLU A 143 2.68 -10.21 7.82
N ASN A 144 1.64 -11.01 7.62
CA ASN A 144 1.68 -12.30 6.94
C ASN A 144 1.41 -12.20 5.43
N PHE A 145 1.71 -11.04 4.81
CA PHE A 145 1.53 -10.81 3.37
C PHE A 145 2.27 -11.85 2.53
N ASP A 146 3.54 -12.08 2.83
CA ASP A 146 4.39 -13.01 2.10
C ASP A 146 3.89 -14.46 2.22
N THR A 147 3.38 -14.84 3.40
CA THR A 147 2.86 -16.19 3.64
C THR A 147 1.45 -16.42 3.09
N ARG A 148 0.76 -15.36 2.65
CA ARG A 148 -0.61 -15.44 2.12
C ARG A 148 -0.68 -15.63 0.61
N ASP A 149 0.45 -15.83 -0.06
CA ASP A 149 0.48 -16.01 -1.52
C ASP A 149 -0.27 -14.85 -2.23
N VAL A 150 -0.29 -13.62 -1.67
CA VAL A 150 -1.19 -12.54 -2.14
C VAL A 150 -0.96 -12.22 -3.61
N CYS A 151 0.29 -12.20 -4.06
CA CYS A 151 0.62 -11.99 -5.47
C CYS A 151 0.14 -13.16 -6.36
N LYS A 152 0.20 -14.39 -5.87
CA LYS A 152 -0.20 -15.60 -6.60
C LYS A 152 -1.73 -15.75 -6.68
N ASN A 153 -2.45 -15.29 -5.66
CA ASN A 153 -3.91 -15.33 -5.60
C ASN A 153 -4.55 -13.95 -5.85
N TYR A 154 -3.81 -13.01 -6.45
CA TYR A 154 -4.25 -11.62 -6.61
C TYR A 154 -5.57 -11.49 -7.40
N PHE A 155 -5.77 -12.36 -8.40
CA PHE A 155 -7.00 -12.47 -9.19
C PHE A 155 -7.97 -13.54 -8.66
N GLY A 156 -7.84 -13.88 -7.38
CA GLY A 156 -8.60 -14.92 -6.71
C GLY A 156 -8.02 -16.32 -6.92
N PRO A 157 -8.55 -17.34 -6.22
CA PRO A 157 -8.10 -18.73 -6.37
C PRO A 157 -8.18 -19.18 -7.83
N ARG A 158 -7.06 -19.68 -8.39
CA ARG A 158 -6.97 -20.12 -9.80
C ARG A 158 -7.40 -19.05 -10.82
N ASP A 159 -7.10 -17.78 -10.54
CA ASP A 159 -7.47 -16.63 -11.37
C ASP A 159 -8.99 -16.55 -11.64
N CYS A 160 -9.83 -16.88 -10.67
CA CYS A 160 -11.26 -17.01 -10.91
C CYS A 160 -11.88 -15.73 -11.49
N ILE A 161 -11.49 -14.52 -11.03
CA ILE A 161 -12.11 -13.27 -11.51
C ILE A 161 -11.77 -13.02 -12.98
N ARG A 162 -10.59 -13.46 -13.42
CA ARG A 162 -10.19 -13.40 -14.82
C ARG A 162 -11.11 -14.27 -15.68
N HIS A 163 -11.38 -15.49 -15.25
CA HIS A 163 -12.26 -16.40 -15.97
C HIS A 163 -13.68 -15.81 -16.04
N GLU A 164 -14.23 -15.34 -14.93
CA GLU A 164 -15.57 -14.76 -14.93
C GLU A 164 -15.71 -13.50 -15.80
N ILE A 165 -14.73 -12.59 -15.80
CA ILE A 165 -14.77 -11.43 -16.69
C ILE A 165 -14.72 -11.86 -18.16
N ILE A 166 -13.94 -12.90 -18.50
CA ILE A 166 -13.85 -13.38 -19.88
C ILE A 166 -15.14 -14.11 -20.30
N ASP A 167 -15.71 -14.91 -19.41
CA ASP A 167 -16.84 -15.79 -19.71
C ASP A 167 -18.18 -15.03 -19.74
N TYR A 168 -18.37 -14.07 -18.83
CA TYR A 168 -19.64 -13.33 -18.69
C TYR A 168 -19.62 -11.93 -19.29
N CYS A 169 -18.45 -11.37 -19.55
CA CYS A 169 -18.32 -10.04 -20.12
C CYS A 169 -17.59 -10.08 -21.47
N THR A 170 -16.37 -9.55 -21.52
CA THR A 170 -15.58 -9.50 -22.74
C THR A 170 -14.09 -9.58 -22.42
N VAL A 171 -13.30 -10.05 -23.39
CA VAL A 171 -11.84 -10.01 -23.32
C VAL A 171 -11.33 -8.56 -23.19
N GLU A 172 -12.05 -7.58 -23.74
CA GLU A 172 -11.72 -6.16 -23.60
C GLU A 172 -11.91 -5.66 -22.16
N ALA A 173 -13.02 -6.03 -21.50
CA ALA A 173 -13.25 -5.73 -20.09
C ALA A 173 -12.11 -6.30 -19.23
N TRP A 174 -11.69 -7.55 -19.50
CA TRP A 174 -10.53 -8.15 -18.83
C TRP A 174 -9.23 -7.38 -19.09
N ARG A 175 -8.93 -7.05 -20.35
CA ARG A 175 -7.70 -6.31 -20.69
C ARG A 175 -7.64 -4.95 -19.99
N SER A 176 -8.76 -4.24 -19.95
CA SER A 176 -8.87 -2.96 -19.26
C SER A 176 -8.64 -3.11 -17.76
N PHE A 177 -9.38 -4.01 -17.10
CA PHE A 177 -9.28 -4.22 -15.67
C PHE A 177 -7.87 -4.66 -15.25
N LYS A 178 -7.33 -5.64 -15.99
CA LYS A 178 -5.97 -6.16 -15.77
C LYS A 178 -4.93 -5.06 -15.73
N LYS A 179 -5.00 -4.07 -16.64
CA LYS A 179 -4.01 -2.99 -16.69
C LYS A 179 -3.98 -2.19 -15.39
N SER A 180 -5.15 -1.78 -14.90
CA SER A 180 -5.27 -0.98 -13.68
C SER A 180 -4.94 -1.80 -12.43
N ALA A 181 -5.44 -3.03 -12.33
CA ALA A 181 -5.16 -3.92 -11.21
C ALA A 181 -3.68 -4.33 -11.14
N LYS A 182 -3.04 -4.59 -12.28
CA LYS A 182 -1.60 -4.87 -12.36
C LYS A 182 -0.78 -3.71 -11.80
N ALA A 183 -1.07 -2.48 -12.26
CA ALA A 183 -0.37 -1.28 -11.80
C ALA A 183 -0.50 -1.12 -10.28
N PHE A 184 -1.71 -1.35 -9.73
CA PHE A 184 -1.93 -1.35 -8.30
C PHE A 184 -1.07 -2.38 -7.57
N GLY A 185 -1.16 -3.67 -7.93
CA GLY A 185 -0.44 -4.71 -7.20
C GLY A 185 1.08 -4.59 -7.34
N GLU A 186 1.61 -4.16 -8.49
CA GLU A 186 3.04 -3.85 -8.66
C GLU A 186 3.46 -2.70 -7.74
N GLN A 187 2.71 -1.59 -7.73
CA GLN A 187 3.06 -0.40 -6.94
C GLN A 187 2.91 -0.60 -5.43
N ILE A 188 1.95 -1.42 -5.01
CA ILE A 188 1.49 -1.47 -3.62
C ILE A 188 2.05 -2.67 -2.89
N TYR A 189 2.10 -3.80 -3.58
CA TYR A 189 2.53 -5.07 -3.03
C TYR A 189 3.91 -5.49 -3.53
N GLY A 190 4.46 -4.85 -4.56
CA GLY A 190 5.69 -5.30 -5.19
C GLY A 190 5.53 -6.62 -5.95
N CYS A 191 4.30 -7.00 -6.29
CA CYS A 191 4.04 -8.23 -7.03
C CYS A 191 4.62 -8.15 -8.43
N ASP A 192 5.36 -9.18 -8.84
CA ASP A 192 5.80 -9.32 -10.23
C ASP A 192 4.77 -10.12 -11.02
N PHE A 193 3.92 -9.42 -11.78
CA PHE A 193 2.92 -10.07 -12.62
C PHE A 193 3.44 -10.38 -14.04
N ARG A 194 4.76 -10.38 -14.26
CA ARG A 194 5.36 -10.90 -15.49
C ARG A 194 5.19 -12.43 -15.51
N GLY A 195 4.17 -12.92 -16.23
CA GLY A 195 3.92 -14.36 -16.44
C GLY A 195 2.54 -14.85 -15.98
N VAL A 196 1.86 -14.11 -15.10
CA VAL A 196 0.47 -14.41 -14.67
C VAL A 196 -0.55 -14.29 -15.82
N PHE A 197 -0.10 -13.77 -16.98
CA PHE A 197 -0.98 -13.39 -18.08
C PHE A 197 -0.72 -14.10 -19.41
N VAL A 198 0.02 -15.21 -19.40
CA VAL A 198 0.03 -16.06 -20.60
C VAL A 198 -1.39 -16.62 -20.73
N PHE A 199 -2.10 -16.26 -21.81
CA PHE A 199 -3.40 -16.86 -22.10
C PHE A 199 -3.23 -18.38 -22.03
N PRO A 200 -4.07 -19.14 -21.31
CA PRO A 200 -4.11 -20.56 -21.47
C PRO A 200 -4.45 -20.78 -22.94
N VAL A 201 -3.52 -21.38 -23.67
CA VAL A 201 -3.83 -22.04 -24.93
C VAL A 201 -5.00 -22.95 -24.60
N ARG A 202 -6.15 -22.73 -25.23
CA ARG A 202 -7.30 -23.63 -25.06
C ARG A 202 -6.80 -25.03 -25.41
N TYR A 203 -6.61 -25.87 -24.41
CA TYR A 203 -6.62 -27.31 -24.62
C TYR A 203 -8.08 -27.67 -24.84
N ASN A 204 -8.49 -27.73 -26.11
CA ASN A 204 -9.69 -28.45 -26.48
C ASN A 204 -9.39 -29.93 -26.19
N HIS A 205 -9.99 -30.48 -25.13
CA HIS A 205 -10.25 -31.91 -25.01
C HIS A 205 -11.74 -32.13 -25.15
#